data_AF-A0A7J6BJV8-F1
#
_entry.id   AF-A0A7J6BJV8-F1
#
_cell.length_a   1.000
_cell.length_b   1.000
_cell.length_c   1.000
_cell.angle_alpha   90.00
_cell.angle_beta   90.00
_cell.angle_gamma   90.00
#
_symmetry.space_group_name_H-M   'P 1'
#
loop_
_entity.id
_entity.type
_entity.pdbx_description
1 polymer ?
#
loop_
_entity_poly.entity_id
_entity_poly.type
_entity_poly.pdbx_seq_one_letter_code
_entity_poly.pdbx_strand_id
1 'polypeptide(L)'
;MYFGNVPHKVTAGLEETRKRGPAGPGVSDEVRLDRMDHWPVMEKKGRCKYPGCKGIVRIKCSKCDVHLCITSERNCFLEFHKMT
;
A
#
# COMPACT_ATOMS: atom_id res chain seq x y z
N MET A 1 -13.57 17.38 13.79
CA MET A 1 -14.41 16.17 13.81
C MET A 1 -14.22 15.46 12.49
N TYR A 2 -13.31 14.48 12.42
CA TYR A 2 -13.22 13.57 11.28
C TYR A 2 -13.48 12.16 11.80
N PHE A 3 -14.77 11.87 12.01
CA PHE A 3 -15.22 10.50 12.20
C PHE A 3 -15.37 9.89 10.81
N GLY A 4 -14.36 9.16 10.38
CA GLY A 4 -14.43 8.25 9.24
C GLY A 4 -14.00 6.88 9.73
N ASN A 5 -14.96 6.01 10.00
CA ASN A 5 -14.73 4.57 10.11
C ASN A 5 -14.15 4.04 8.77
N VAL A 6 -13.48 2.86 8.81
CA VAL A 6 -13.13 1.92 7.69
C VAL A 6 -11.63 1.95 7.27
N PRO A 7 -10.95 0.80 6.99
CA PRO A 7 -11.10 -0.55 7.55
C PRO A 7 -9.83 -1.45 7.66
N HIS A 8 -10.02 -2.49 8.46
CA HIS A 8 -9.42 -3.83 8.58
C HIS A 8 -9.18 -4.67 7.27
N LYS A 9 -9.06 -4.08 6.06
CA LYS A 9 -9.13 -4.83 4.76
C LYS A 9 -7.82 -4.98 3.96
N VAL A 10 -6.69 -4.44 4.43
CA VAL A 10 -5.44 -4.46 3.64
C VAL A 10 -4.81 -5.86 3.59
N THR A 11 -4.78 -6.58 4.72
CA THR A 11 -4.15 -7.91 4.86
C THR A 11 -4.89 -8.98 4.04
N ALA A 12 -6.20 -9.11 4.23
CA ALA A 12 -7.05 -10.04 3.48
C ALA A 12 -6.99 -9.81 1.95
N GLY A 13 -6.90 -8.54 1.52
CA GLY A 13 -6.79 -8.18 0.11
C GLY A 13 -5.42 -8.49 -0.52
N LEU A 14 -4.34 -8.56 0.28
CA LEU A 14 -3.02 -8.92 -0.21
C LEU A 14 -2.92 -10.44 -0.45
N GLU A 15 -3.49 -11.24 0.44
CA GLU A 15 -3.52 -12.70 0.35
C GLU A 15 -4.31 -13.20 -0.87
N GLU A 16 -5.46 -12.59 -1.16
CA GLU A 16 -6.29 -12.91 -2.35
C GLU A 16 -5.51 -12.73 -3.68
N THR A 17 -4.55 -11.79 -3.73
CA THR A 17 -3.79 -11.47 -4.95
C THR A 17 -2.58 -12.38 -5.22
N ARG A 18 -2.19 -13.25 -4.28
CA ARG A 18 -1.01 -14.16 -4.38
C ARG A 18 -1.19 -15.37 -5.31
N LYS A 19 -2.20 -15.39 -6.19
CA LYS A 19 -2.51 -16.61 -6.97
C LYS A 19 -1.60 -16.90 -8.18
N ARG A 20 -0.51 -16.15 -8.45
CA ARG A 20 0.38 -16.43 -9.61
C ARG A 20 1.84 -16.09 -9.32
N GLY A 21 2.68 -17.12 -9.17
CA GLY A 21 4.16 -17.05 -9.10
C GLY A 21 4.75 -17.22 -7.69
N PRO A 22 6.09 -17.47 -7.57
CA PRO A 22 6.75 -17.52 -6.27
C PRO A 22 6.58 -16.16 -5.59
N ALA A 23 5.89 -16.15 -4.46
CA ALA A 23 5.71 -14.92 -3.71
C ALA A 23 7.08 -14.49 -3.19
N GLY A 24 7.61 -13.38 -3.70
CA GLY A 24 8.65 -12.65 -3.00
C GLY A 24 8.20 -12.38 -1.55
N PRO A 25 9.14 -12.14 -0.61
CA PRO A 25 8.77 -11.85 0.76
C PRO A 25 7.77 -10.70 0.77
N GLY A 26 6.54 -10.98 1.21
CA GLY A 26 5.56 -9.92 1.44
C GLY A 26 6.11 -9.00 2.53
N VAL A 27 5.86 -7.70 2.40
CA VAL A 27 6.17 -6.74 3.47
C VAL A 27 5.44 -7.19 4.73
N SER A 28 6.16 -7.37 5.84
CA SER A 28 5.54 -7.75 7.10
C SER A 28 4.64 -6.63 7.62
N ASP A 29 3.57 -7.00 8.33
CA ASP A 29 2.66 -6.02 8.93
C ASP A 29 3.36 -5.15 9.97
N GLU A 30 4.35 -5.69 10.67
CA GLU A 30 5.21 -4.95 11.60
C GLU A 30 5.90 -3.77 10.90
N VAL A 31 6.55 -4.00 9.75
CA VAL A 31 7.22 -2.95 8.98
C VAL A 31 6.20 -2.01 8.36
N ARG A 32 5.10 -2.55 7.82
CA ARG A 32 4.06 -1.75 7.14
C ARG A 32 3.37 -0.77 8.08
N LEU A 33 3.13 -1.15 9.33
CA LEU A 33 2.34 -0.41 10.31
C LEU A 33 3.16 0.35 11.34
N ASP A 34 4.50 0.29 11.28
CA ASP A 34 5.36 0.99 12.24
C ASP A 34 5.33 2.52 12.11
N ARG A 35 4.75 3.06 11.03
CA ARG A 35 4.59 4.50 10.73
C ARG A 35 5.90 5.28 10.64
N MET A 36 7.05 4.61 10.58
CA MET A 36 8.37 5.24 10.53
C MET A 36 9.05 4.96 9.17
N ASP A 37 9.71 5.96 8.61
CA ASP A 37 10.54 5.86 7.40
C ASP A 37 9.84 5.38 6.11
N HIS A 38 8.53 5.60 5.99
CA HIS A 38 7.73 5.31 4.78
C HIS A 38 7.65 6.49 3.81
N TRP A 39 8.75 6.89 3.18
CA TRP A 39 8.75 8.10 2.35
C TRP A 39 8.30 7.78 0.92
N PRO A 40 7.50 8.64 0.27
CA PRO A 40 7.18 8.48 -1.13
C PRO A 40 8.41 8.84 -1.98
N VAL A 41 8.88 7.88 -2.77
CA VAL A 41 9.98 8.09 -3.72
C VAL A 41 9.51 7.84 -5.15
N MET A 42 10.08 8.59 -6.08
CA MET A 42 9.79 8.45 -7.51
C MET A 42 10.60 7.32 -8.12
N GLU A 43 9.93 6.44 -8.87
CA GLU A 43 10.50 5.23 -9.46
C GLU A 43 9.85 4.97 -10.83
N LYS A 44 10.36 3.95 -11.53
CA LYS A 44 9.69 3.38 -12.71
C LYS A 44 8.20 3.11 -12.45
N LYS A 45 7.42 3.26 -13.53
CA LYS A 45 5.97 3.06 -13.55
C LYS A 45 5.60 1.66 -13.04
N GLY A 46 4.70 1.57 -12.07
CA GLY A 46 4.21 0.32 -11.49
C GLY A 46 2.71 0.37 -11.16
N ARG A 47 2.09 -0.81 -10.96
CA ARG A 47 0.69 -0.91 -10.52
C ARG A 47 0.58 -0.69 -9.02
N CYS A 48 -0.42 0.09 -8.61
CA CYS A 48 -0.77 0.24 -7.20
C CYS A 48 -1.04 -1.13 -6.56
N LYS A 49 -0.47 -1.36 -5.38
CA LYS A 49 -0.59 -2.61 -4.62
C LYS A 49 -1.68 -2.57 -3.56
N TYR A 50 -2.35 -1.44 -3.39
CA TYR A 50 -3.50 -1.36 -2.48
C TYR A 50 -4.67 -2.21 -3.02
N PRO A 51 -5.31 -3.06 -2.20
CA PRO A 51 -6.39 -3.92 -2.64
C PRO A 51 -7.53 -3.16 -3.32
N GLY A 52 -8.03 -3.69 -4.45
CA GLY A 52 -9.09 -3.05 -5.25
C GLY A 52 -8.63 -1.86 -6.10
N CYS A 53 -7.38 -1.42 -5.97
CA CYS A 53 -6.84 -0.31 -6.76
C CYS A 53 -6.19 -0.80 -8.06
N LYS A 54 -6.63 -0.27 -9.21
CA LYS A 54 -6.05 -0.57 -10.54
C LYS A 54 -5.17 0.56 -11.09
N GLY A 55 -4.83 1.54 -10.24
CA GLY A 55 -4.07 2.72 -10.65
C GLY A 55 -2.65 2.39 -11.07
N ILE A 56 -2.10 3.19 -11.99
CA ILE A 56 -0.70 3.10 -12.37
C ILE A 56 0.03 4.35 -11.86
N VAL A 57 1.13 4.15 -11.15
CA VAL A 57 1.83 5.21 -10.41
C VAL A 57 3.33 5.12 -10.61
N ARG A 58 4.01 6.24 -10.39
CA ARG A 58 5.48 6.32 -10.32
C ARG A 58 5.98 6.50 -8.89
N ILE A 59 5.09 6.49 -7.91
CA ILE A 59 5.43 6.65 -6.50
C ILE A 59 5.49 5.26 -5.87
N LYS A 60 6.56 5.00 -5.11
CA LYS A 60 6.68 3.84 -4.23
C LYS A 60 7.03 4.27 -2.81
N CYS A 61 6.74 3.42 -1.83
CA CYS A 61 7.26 3.59 -0.48
C CYS A 61 8.75 3.17 -0.43
N SER A 62 9.62 4.00 0.15
CA SER A 62 11.06 3.73 0.29
C SER A 62 11.38 2.48 1.11
N LYS A 63 10.54 2.18 2.11
CA LYS A 63 10.76 1.09 3.07
C LYS A 63 10.03 -0.18 2.71
N CYS A 64 8.77 -0.07 2.30
CA CYS A 64 7.95 -1.22 1.89
C CYS A 64 8.20 -1.66 0.44
N ASP A 65 8.91 -0.86 -0.38
CA ASP A 65 9.14 -1.10 -1.82
C ASP A 65 7.85 -1.45 -2.61
N VAL A 66 6.74 -0.80 -2.26
CA VAL A 66 5.43 -0.97 -2.92
C VAL A 66 4.97 0.30 -3.61
N HIS A 67 4.45 0.15 -4.83
CA HIS A 67 3.79 1.22 -5.57
C HIS A 67 2.41 1.53 -4.97
N LEU A 68 2.17 2.79 -4.60
CA LEU A 68 0.92 3.25 -4.00
C LEU A 68 0.48 4.60 -4.58
N CYS A 69 -0.82 4.78 -4.78
CA CYS A 69 -1.38 6.03 -5.30
C CYS A 69 -1.33 7.16 -4.28
N ILE A 70 -0.89 8.33 -4.76
CA ILE A 70 -1.12 9.64 -4.14
C ILE A 70 -1.75 10.51 -5.23
N THR A 71 -3.04 10.77 -5.10
CA THR A 71 -3.86 11.56 -6.05
C THR A 71 -4.83 12.43 -5.27
N SER A 72 -5.45 13.42 -5.93
CA SER A 72 -6.47 14.28 -5.30
C SER A 72 -7.69 13.50 -4.78
N GLU A 73 -8.09 12.45 -5.48
CA GLU A 73 -9.28 11.65 -5.15
C GLU A 73 -8.99 10.51 -4.18
N ARG A 74 -7.74 10.02 -4.15
CA ARG A 74 -7.39 8.75 -3.50
C ARG A 74 -5.97 8.79 -2.95
N ASN A 75 -5.80 8.36 -1.71
CA ASN A 75 -4.49 8.26 -1.07
C ASN A 75 -4.22 6.85 -0.54
N CYS A 76 -3.96 5.92 -1.46
CA CYS A 76 -3.61 4.54 -1.12
C CYS A 76 -2.32 4.45 -0.28
N PHE A 77 -1.41 5.43 -0.43
CA PHE A 77 -0.17 5.48 0.35
C PHE A 77 -0.47 5.60 1.84
N LEU A 78 -1.34 6.55 2.20
CA LEU A 78 -1.71 6.79 3.57
C LEU A 78 -2.49 5.60 4.15
N GLU A 79 -3.49 5.09 3.42
CA GLU A 79 -4.33 3.97 3.88
C GLU A 79 -3.56 2.66 4.06
N PHE A 80 -2.47 2.45 3.30
CA PHE A 80 -1.66 1.24 3.42
C PHE A 80 -0.81 1.19 4.70
N HIS A 81 -0.33 2.34 5.18
CA HIS A 81 0.58 2.45 6.33
C HIS A 81 -0.12 2.90 7.64
N LYS A 82 -1.42 3.22 7.58
CA LYS A 82 -2.21 3.52 8.76
C LYS A 82 -2.48 2.26 9.57
N MET A 83 -2.10 2.30 10.84
CA MET A 83 -2.48 1.31 11.84
C MET A 83 -3.89 1.65 12.33
N THR A 84 -4.90 0.97 11.78
CA THR A 84 -6.30 1.06 12.23
C THR A 84 -6.89 -0.33 12.30
#